data_AF-A0A0F9TA65-F1
#
_entry.id   AF-A0A0F9TA65-F1
#
_cell.length_a   1.000
_cell.length_b   1.000
_cell.length_c   1.000
_cell.angle_alpha   90.00
_cell.angle_beta   90.00
_cell.angle_gamma   90.00
#
_symmetry.space_group_name_H-M   'P 1'
#
loop_
_entity.id
_entity.type
_entity.pdbx_description
1 polymer ?
#
loop_
_entity_poly.entity_id
_entity_poly.type
_entity_poly.pdbx_seq_one_letter_code
_entity_poly.pdbx_strand_id
1 'polypeptide(L)'
;MDERLIDEIMTRIRLIEANGRSEVSGSIEAITFANLPAPGQPGRLFFVTDGLKIGEGGGAGTGTPAYDDGVAFRRTGDDTTVAV
;
A
#
# COMPACT_ATOMS: atom_id res chain seq x y z
N MET A 1 14.84 28.78 -30.67
CA MET A 1 14.61 27.67 -29.72
C MET A 1 14.88 26.40 -30.50
N ASP A 2 15.73 25.51 -29.98
CA ASP A 2 16.15 24.27 -30.66
C ASP A 2 14.96 23.31 -30.78
N GLU A 3 14.60 22.89 -32.00
CA GLU A 3 13.48 21.98 -32.26
C GLU A 3 13.63 20.65 -31.50
N ARG A 4 14.87 20.21 -31.28
CA ARG A 4 15.17 19.00 -30.49
C ARG A 4 14.75 19.14 -29.03
N LEU A 5 14.92 20.33 -28.46
CA LEU A 5 14.50 20.64 -27.09
C LEU A 5 12.96 20.64 -26.99
N ILE A 6 12.29 21.12 -28.03
CA ILE A 6 10.82 21.15 -28.09
C ILE A 6 10.28 19.72 -28.12
N ASP A 7 10.83 18.85 -28.96
CA ASP A 7 10.41 17.44 -29.04
C ASP A 7 10.65 16.69 -27.72
N GLU A 8 11.77 16.95 -27.06
CA GLU A 8 12.07 16.35 -25.75
C GLU A 8 11.06 16.79 -24.68
N ILE A 9 10.77 18.10 -24.62
CA ILE A 9 9.79 18.66 -23.67
C ILE A 9 8.39 18.08 -23.93
N MET A 10 7.96 18.04 -25.19
CA MET A 10 6.64 17.52 -25.55
C MET A 10 6.51 16.01 -25.26
N THR A 11 7.58 15.25 -25.42
CA THR A 11 7.62 13.83 -25.06
C THR A 11 7.46 13.63 -23.56
N ARG A 12 8.15 14.44 -22.73
CA ARG A 12 8.03 14.37 -21.27
C ARG A 12 6.63 14.78 -20.79
N ILE A 13 6.04 15.82 -21.37
CA ILE A 13 4.67 16.25 -21.03
C ILE A 13 3.67 15.12 -21.31
N ARG A 14 3.74 14.50 -22.50
CA ARG A 14 2.89 13.36 -22.85
C ARG A 14 3.07 12.17 -21.90
N LEU A 15 4.31 11.93 -21.45
CA LEU A 15 4.59 10.88 -20.47
C LEU A 15 3.95 11.19 -19.11
N ILE A 16 3.98 12.45 -18.68
CA ILE A 16 3.37 12.89 -17.42
C ILE A 16 1.85 12.80 -17.51
N GLU A 17 1.27 13.20 -18.64
CA GLU A 17 -0.17 13.12 -18.90
C GLU A 17 -0.66 11.67 -19.00
N ALA A 18 0.10 10.80 -19.68
CA ALA A 18 -0.24 9.38 -19.84
C ALA A 18 -0.09 8.58 -18.53
N ASN A 19 0.87 8.94 -17.68
CA ASN A 19 1.05 8.35 -16.35
C ASN A 19 0.30 9.13 -15.26
N GLY A 20 -0.73 9.90 -15.65
CA GLY A 20 -1.46 10.86 -14.84
C GLY A 20 -1.63 10.42 -13.39
N ARG A 21 -0.73 10.93 -12.53
CA ARG A 21 -0.57 10.63 -11.10
C ARG A 21 -0.48 9.12 -10.78
N SER A 22 0.52 8.72 -9.99
CA SER A 22 0.50 7.40 -9.34
C SER A 22 -0.55 7.39 -8.22
N GLU A 23 -1.83 7.47 -8.61
CA GLU A 23 -2.95 7.23 -7.72
C GLU A 23 -3.17 5.72 -7.70
N VAL A 24 -3.06 5.10 -6.53
CA VAL A 24 -3.64 3.77 -6.34
C VAL A 24 -5.15 3.97 -6.46
N SER A 25 -5.72 3.62 -7.61
CA SER A 25 -7.16 3.61 -7.81
C SER A 25 -7.72 2.29 -7.31
N GLY A 26 -8.62 2.36 -6.32
CA GLY A 26 -9.22 1.18 -5.69
C GLY A 26 -9.37 1.36 -4.16
N SER A 27 -10.29 0.60 -3.56
CA SER A 27 -10.39 0.49 -2.11
C SER A 27 -9.40 -0.54 -1.58
N ILE A 28 -8.75 -0.26 -0.46
CA ILE A 28 -8.04 -1.30 0.31
C ILE A 28 -9.08 -2.28 0.85
N GLU A 29 -8.90 -3.57 0.56
CA GLU A 29 -9.80 -4.61 1.05
C GLU A 29 -9.74 -4.71 2.58
N ALA A 30 -10.92 -4.78 3.23
CA ALA A 30 -11.06 -4.86 4.67
C ALA A 30 -11.44 -6.29 5.10
N ILE A 31 -10.62 -6.90 5.96
CA ILE A 31 -10.66 -8.33 6.27
C ILE A 31 -10.20 -8.59 7.71
N THR A 32 -10.67 -9.65 8.37
CA THR A 32 -10.14 -10.05 9.68
C THR A 32 -8.79 -10.75 9.54
N PHE A 33 -7.96 -10.73 10.59
CA PHE A 33 -6.65 -11.35 10.58
C PHE A 33 -6.71 -12.84 10.25
N ALA A 34 -7.72 -13.54 10.76
CA ALA A 34 -7.93 -14.96 10.50
C ALA A 34 -8.23 -15.30 9.02
N ASN A 35 -8.71 -14.32 8.26
CA ASN A 35 -9.04 -14.49 6.84
C ASN A 35 -7.95 -13.98 5.91
N LEU A 36 -6.85 -13.43 6.44
CA LEU A 36 -5.72 -13.00 5.60
C LEU A 36 -5.22 -14.17 4.74
N PRO A 37 -4.98 -13.94 3.44
CA PRO A 37 -4.36 -14.96 2.61
C PRO A 37 -2.94 -15.25 3.11
N ALA A 38 -2.32 -16.35 2.67
CA ALA A 38 -0.92 -16.58 2.98
C ALA A 38 -0.04 -15.42 2.43
N PRO A 39 0.97 -14.96 3.20
CA PRO A 39 1.92 -13.98 2.72
C PRO A 39 2.76 -14.56 1.57
N GLY A 40 3.29 -13.69 0.71
CA GLY A 40 4.07 -14.10 -0.46
C GLY A 40 3.90 -13.21 -1.69
N GLN A 41 3.12 -12.13 -1.59
CA GLN A 41 2.99 -11.14 -2.65
C GLN A 41 3.38 -9.75 -2.12
N PRO A 42 4.68 -9.41 -2.16
CA PRO A 42 5.17 -8.13 -1.65
C PRO A 42 4.41 -6.92 -2.21
N GLY A 43 4.02 -6.00 -1.33
CA GLY A 43 3.33 -4.76 -1.68
C GLY A 43 1.81 -4.86 -1.76
N ARG A 44 1.23 -6.06 -1.54
CA ARG A 44 -0.23 -6.21 -1.38
C ARG A 44 -0.69 -5.55 -0.08
N LEU A 45 -1.77 -4.78 -0.15
CA LEU A 45 -2.31 -4.00 0.96
C LEU A 45 -3.67 -4.54 1.41
N PHE A 46 -3.88 -4.58 2.73
CA PHE A 46 -5.17 -4.89 3.36
C PHE A 46 -5.42 -3.96 4.54
N PHE A 47 -6.69 -3.79 4.91
CA PHE A 47 -7.09 -3.24 6.19
C PHE A 47 -7.54 -4.40 7.08
N VAL A 48 -6.74 -4.72 8.09
CA VAL A 48 -7.02 -5.82 9.00
C VAL A 48 -7.97 -5.31 10.08
N THR A 49 -9.26 -5.63 10.00
CA THR A 49 -10.32 -4.95 10.78
C THR A 49 -10.23 -5.15 12.28
N ASP A 50 -9.66 -6.28 12.70
CA ASP A 50 -9.42 -6.68 14.10
C ASP A 50 -7.93 -6.58 14.48
N GLY A 51 -7.08 -6.05 13.59
CA GLY A 51 -5.66 -5.92 13.85
C GLY A 51 -5.34 -4.79 14.84
N LEU A 52 -4.34 -5.00 15.69
CA LEU A 52 -3.87 -4.03 16.68
C LEU A 52 -3.10 -2.89 16.03
N LYS A 53 -3.58 -1.66 16.24
CA LYS A 53 -2.85 -0.44 15.88
C LYS A 53 -1.58 -0.30 16.73
N ILE A 54 -0.65 0.52 16.27
CA ILE A 54 0.57 0.83 17.01
C ILE A 54 0.19 1.54 18.33
N GLY A 55 0.63 0.98 19.45
CA GLY A 55 0.34 1.50 20.79
C GLY A 55 -0.99 1.05 21.39
N GLU A 56 -1.79 0.21 20.70
CA GLU A 56 -2.95 -0.41 21.34
C GLU A 56 -2.54 -1.46 22.38
N GLY A 57 -3.33 -1.53 23.46
CA GLY A 57 -3.25 -2.63 24.42
C GLY A 57 -3.72 -3.94 23.79
N GLY A 58 -3.16 -5.07 24.24
CA GLY A 58 -3.54 -6.38 23.72
C GLY A 58 -5.04 -6.66 23.85
N GLY A 59 -5.64 -7.22 22.79
CA GLY A 59 -7.05 -7.57 22.74
C GLY A 59 -8.02 -6.41 22.41
N ALA A 60 -7.51 -5.21 22.09
CA ALA A 60 -8.35 -4.10 21.63
C ALA A 60 -8.76 -4.24 20.15
N GLY A 61 -7.79 -4.54 19.28
CA GLY A 61 -7.98 -4.87 17.86
C GLY A 61 -8.90 -3.92 17.09
N THR A 62 -8.64 -2.60 17.08
CA THR A 62 -9.55 -1.63 16.41
C THR A 62 -9.25 -1.39 14.92
N GLY A 63 -8.35 -2.18 14.35
CA GLY A 63 -8.08 -2.32 12.94
C GLY A 63 -6.83 -1.58 12.45
N THR A 64 -5.99 -2.22 11.65
CA THR A 64 -4.72 -1.64 11.19
C THR A 64 -4.48 -1.86 9.69
N PRO A 65 -4.01 -0.83 8.94
CA PRO A 65 -3.51 -1.05 7.59
C PRO A 65 -2.27 -1.93 7.64
N ALA A 66 -2.22 -2.93 6.77
CA ALA A 66 -1.15 -3.90 6.69
C ALA A 66 -0.67 -4.08 5.25
N TYR A 67 0.61 -4.40 5.10
CA TYR A 67 1.23 -4.76 3.84
C TYR A 67 1.91 -6.13 3.93
N ASP A 68 1.87 -6.90 2.84
CA ASP A 68 2.62 -8.15 2.69
C ASP A 68 4.08 -7.80 2.33
N ASP A 69 5.06 -8.24 3.13
CA ASP A 69 6.49 -8.07 2.85
C ASP A 69 7.10 -9.24 2.06
N GLY A 70 6.28 -10.24 1.70
CA GLY A 70 6.69 -11.50 1.08
C GLY A 70 6.89 -12.65 2.08
N VAL A 71 6.92 -12.37 3.38
CA VAL A 71 7.15 -13.33 4.46
C VAL A 71 6.06 -13.25 5.52
N ALA A 72 5.58 -12.06 5.84
CA ALA A 72 4.54 -11.77 6.82
C ALA A 72 3.73 -10.53 6.43
N PHE A 73 2.53 -10.41 6.99
CA PHE A 73 1.81 -9.14 7.00
C PHE A 73 2.39 -8.24 8.09
N ARG A 74 2.80 -7.05 7.69
CA ARG A 74 3.40 -6.02 8.53
C ARG A 74 2.44 -4.85 8.70
N ARG A 75 2.44 -4.25 9.88
CA ARG A 75 1.68 -3.03 10.14
C ARG A 75 2.33 -1.85 9.44
N THR A 76 1.52 -1.03 8.77
CA THR A 76 2.01 0.21 8.18
C THR A 76 2.33 1.19 9.30
N GLY A 77 3.63 1.42 9.55
CA GLY A 77 4.11 2.45 10.48
C GLY A 77 5.27 2.02 11.39
N ASP A 78 5.45 0.72 11.65
CA ASP A 78 6.54 0.21 12.49
C ASP A 78 7.16 -1.12 12.02
N ASP A 79 6.70 -1.66 10.89
CA ASP A 79 7.16 -2.92 10.26
C ASP A 79 7.09 -4.15 11.18
N THR A 80 6.33 -4.08 12.26
CA THR A 80 6.08 -5.23 13.12
C THR A 80 5.01 -6.12 12.51
N THR A 81 5.05 -7.41 12.82
CA THR A 81 4.02 -8.36 12.36
C THR A 81 2.65 -7.93 12.87
N VAL A 82 1.65 -7.98 12.00
CA VAL A 82 0.25 -7.75 12.39
C VAL A 82 -0.15 -8.77 13.46
N ALA A 83 -0.79 -8.28 14.52
CA ALA A 83 -1.37 -9.08 15.59
C ALA A 83 -2.80 -8.60 15.87
N VAL A 84 -3.58 -9.40 16.58
CA VAL A 84 -4.95 -9.10 17.06
C VAL A 84 -4.98 -9.02 18.59
#